data_AF-A0AA38LSR4-F1
#
_entry.id   AF-A0AA38LSR4-F1
#
_cell.length_a   1.000
_cell.length_b   1.000
_cell.length_c   1.000
_cell.angle_alpha   90.00
_cell.angle_beta   90.00
_cell.angle_gamma   90.00
#
_symmetry.space_group_name_H-M   'P 1'
#
loop_
_entity.id
_entity.type
_entity.pdbx_description
1 polymer ?
#
loop_
_entity_poly.entity_id
_entity_poly.type
_entity_poly.pdbx_seq_one_letter_code
_entity_poly.pdbx_strand_id
1 'polypeptide(L)'
;MTHQPVTHLYRSLLRELRFSSKQPTIKRSPIVVSQVRQLVSSIQSEDQLSRTLMETRDFLRSSRIYGDLLKRYNPLHDMSDDERIRATARRVGLDAPTEYKPPDQ
;
A
#
# COMPACT_ATOMS: atom_id res chain seq x y z
N MET A 1 -19.75 3.55 -23.87
CA MET A 1 -18.90 3.71 -22.68
C MET A 1 -19.64 4.60 -21.69
N THR A 2 -19.90 4.13 -20.47
CA THR A 2 -20.68 4.91 -19.50
C THR A 2 -19.82 6.00 -18.90
N HIS A 3 -20.13 7.27 -19.20
CA HIS A 3 -19.51 8.40 -18.50
C HIS A 3 -19.97 8.37 -17.03
N GLN A 4 -19.07 7.99 -16.14
CA GLN A 4 -19.34 8.08 -14.70
C GLN A 4 -19.26 9.55 -14.29
N PRO A 5 -20.25 10.06 -13.54
CA PRO A 5 -20.20 11.44 -13.08
C PRO A 5 -18.99 11.63 -12.15
N VAL A 6 -18.34 12.80 -12.22
CA VAL A 6 -17.14 13.14 -11.43
C VAL A 6 -17.38 12.93 -9.93
N THR A 7 -18.60 13.20 -9.45
CA THR A 7 -18.99 12.97 -8.05
C THR A 7 -18.91 11.50 -7.66
N HIS A 8 -19.27 10.57 -8.56
CA HIS A 8 -19.16 9.13 -8.32
C HIS A 8 -17.69 8.70 -8.26
N LEU A 9 -16.87 9.19 -9.19
CA LEU A 9 -15.42 8.93 -9.21
C LEU A 9 -14.76 9.41 -7.93
N TYR A 10 -15.03 10.65 -7.51
CA TYR A 10 -14.49 11.22 -6.28
C TYR A 10 -14.88 10.41 -5.03
N ARG A 11 -16.15 10.00 -4.91
CA ARG A 11 -16.60 9.15 -3.79
C ARG A 11 -15.94 7.77 -3.82
N SER A 12 -15.72 7.21 -5.02
CA SER A 12 -15.05 5.93 -5.19
C SER A 12 -13.59 6.01 -4.72
N LEU A 13 -12.89 7.09 -5.05
CA LEU A 13 -11.53 7.37 -4.60
C LEU A 13 -11.43 7.50 -3.09
N LEU A 14 -12.32 8.30 -2.47
CA LEU A 14 -12.34 8.45 -1.01
C LEU A 14 -12.60 7.12 -0.28
N ARG A 15 -13.43 6.25 -0.85
CA ARG A 15 -13.66 4.90 -0.31
C ARG A 15 -12.42 4.03 -0.45
N GLU A 16 -11.74 4.05 -1.60
CA GLU A 16 -10.52 3.26 -1.79
C GLU A 16 -9.40 3.75 -0.86
N LEU A 17 -9.23 5.06 -0.68
CA LEU A 17 -8.30 5.63 0.30
C LEU A 17 -8.60 5.14 1.73
N ARG A 18 -9.89 5.01 2.07
CA ARG A 18 -10.35 4.44 3.34
C ARG A 18 -10.01 2.95 3.49
N PHE A 19 -10.06 2.18 2.40
CA PHE A 19 -9.76 0.75 2.37
C PHE A 19 -8.26 0.46 2.36
N SER A 20 -7.45 1.31 1.71
CA SER A 20 -5.99 1.14 1.65
C SER A 20 -5.28 1.56 2.95
N SER A 21 -5.97 2.25 3.87
CA SER A 21 -5.40 2.64 5.15
C SER A 21 -5.27 1.46 6.12
N LYS A 22 -4.04 1.21 6.60
CA LYS A 22 -3.72 0.20 7.63
C LYS A 22 -4.16 0.60 9.05
N GLN A 23 -4.48 1.87 9.28
CA GLN A 23 -4.85 2.39 10.60
C GLN A 23 -6.37 2.29 10.84
N PRO A 24 -6.83 2.06 12.08
CA PRO A 24 -8.25 2.09 12.42
C PRO A 24 -8.83 3.49 12.22
N THR A 25 -10.13 3.59 11.91
CA THR A 25 -10.81 4.85 11.54
C THR A 25 -10.60 6.00 12.52
N ILE A 26 -10.56 5.69 13.82
CA ILE A 26 -10.42 6.66 14.92
C ILE A 26 -9.04 7.35 14.93
N LYS A 27 -7.99 6.64 14.50
CA LYS A 27 -6.59 7.15 14.53
C LYS A 27 -6.16 7.82 13.23
N ARG A 28 -7.06 7.96 12.26
CA ARG A 28 -6.72 8.52 10.93
C ARG A 28 -6.66 10.03 11.00
N SER A 29 -5.57 10.62 10.51
CA SER A 29 -5.48 12.07 10.39
C SER A 29 -6.43 12.58 9.30
N PRO A 30 -7.21 13.64 9.57
CA PRO A 30 -8.10 14.23 8.56
C PRO A 30 -7.33 14.96 7.45
N ILE A 31 -6.05 15.25 7.70
CA ILE A 31 -5.15 16.01 6.82
C ILE A 31 -5.05 15.40 5.43
N VAL A 32 -4.99 14.07 5.33
CA VAL A 32 -4.88 13.39 4.03
C VAL A 32 -6.10 13.67 3.16
N VAL A 33 -7.30 13.60 3.75
CA VAL A 33 -8.55 13.85 3.02
C VAL A 33 -8.68 15.33 2.63
N SER A 34 -8.24 16.26 3.50
CA SER A 34 -8.24 17.69 3.16
C SER A 34 -7.27 18.02 2.04
N GLN A 35 -6.07 17.42 2.03
CA GLN A 35 -5.09 17.59 0.96
C GLN A 35 -5.61 17.04 -0.37
N VAL A 36 -6.19 15.83 -0.36
CA VAL A 36 -6.83 15.26 -1.56
C VAL A 36 -7.94 16.16 -2.08
N ARG A 37 -8.74 16.75 -1.19
CA ARG A 37 -9.76 17.74 -1.58
C ARG A 37 -9.14 18.98 -2.22
N GLN A 38 -8.07 19.52 -1.65
CA GLN A 38 -7.36 20.68 -2.21
C GLN A 38 -6.80 20.40 -3.61
N LEU A 39 -6.16 19.24 -3.79
CA LEU A 39 -5.64 18.80 -5.09
C LEU A 39 -6.77 18.69 -6.11
N VAL A 40 -7.88 18.04 -5.76
CA VAL A 40 -9.06 17.93 -6.64
C VAL A 40 -9.63 19.31 -7.00
N SER A 41 -9.71 20.24 -6.04
CA SER A 41 -10.20 21.61 -6.31
C SER A 41 -9.26 22.46 -7.16
N SER A 42 -7.96 22.12 -7.22
CA SER A 42 -7.00 22.85 -8.05
C SER A 42 -7.09 22.50 -9.54
N ILE A 43 -7.71 21.36 -9.89
CA ILE A 43 -7.87 20.93 -11.27
C ILE A 43 -9.10 21.60 -11.88
N GLN A 44 -8.88 22.47 -12.86
CA GLN A 44 -9.94 23.27 -13.47
C GLN A 44 -10.68 22.55 -14.60
N SER A 45 -10.01 21.65 -15.33
CA SER A 45 -10.63 20.96 -16.46
C SER A 45 -11.29 19.65 -16.02
N GLU A 46 -12.56 19.47 -16.42
CA GLU A 46 -13.36 18.31 -16.02
C GLU A 46 -12.81 16.99 -16.57
N ASP A 47 -12.31 17.01 -17.81
CA ASP A 47 -11.71 15.84 -18.45
C ASP A 47 -10.43 15.38 -17.74
N GLN A 48 -9.54 16.32 -17.38
CA GLN A 48 -8.35 15.96 -16.61
C GLN A 48 -8.73 15.48 -15.21
N LEU A 49 -9.70 16.14 -14.57
CA LEU A 49 -10.16 15.75 -13.24
C LEU A 49 -10.71 14.32 -13.22
N SER A 50 -11.60 13.99 -14.15
CA SER A 50 -12.18 12.65 -14.25
C SER A 50 -11.10 11.58 -14.46
N ARG A 51 -10.15 11.84 -15.37
CA ARG A 51 -9.02 10.95 -15.65
C ARG A 51 -8.12 10.77 -14.43
N THR A 52 -7.71 11.86 -13.79
CA THR A 52 -6.87 11.80 -12.58
C THR A 52 -7.56 11.04 -11.46
N LEU A 53 -8.87 11.24 -11.23
CA LEU A 53 -9.63 10.51 -10.21
C LEU A 53 -9.69 9.01 -10.51
N MET A 54 -9.86 8.61 -11.77
CA MET A 54 -9.85 7.20 -12.17
C MET A 54 -8.48 6.58 -11.98
N GLU A 55 -7.42 7.19 -12.51
CA GLU A 55 -6.05 6.68 -12.44
C GLU A 55 -5.57 6.53 -10.99
N THR A 56 -5.80 7.56 -10.17
CA THR A 56 -5.42 7.52 -8.75
C THR A 56 -6.21 6.47 -7.96
N ARG A 57 -7.51 6.33 -8.22
CA ARG A 57 -8.33 5.26 -7.62
C ARG A 57 -7.81 3.88 -8.00
N ASP A 58 -7.49 3.67 -9.28
CA ASP A 58 -7.01 2.38 -9.79
C ASP A 58 -5.63 2.03 -9.24
N PHE A 59 -4.74 3.01 -9.13
CA PHE A 59 -3.44 2.86 -8.49
C PHE A 59 -3.57 2.47 -7.00
N LEU A 60 -4.44 3.14 -6.25
CA LEU A 60 -4.65 2.81 -4.82
C LEU A 60 -5.23 1.40 -4.65
N ARG A 61 -6.15 1.01 -5.54
CA ARG A 61 -6.74 -0.33 -5.55
C ARG A 61 -5.70 -1.39 -5.88
N SER A 62 -4.91 -1.20 -6.93
CA SER A 62 -3.87 -2.16 -7.35
C SER A 62 -2.81 -2.30 -6.27
N SER A 63 -2.40 -1.21 -5.63
CA SER A 63 -1.45 -1.21 -4.51
C SER A 63 -1.96 -2.02 -3.32
N ARG A 64 -3.25 -1.89 -2.98
CA ARG A 64 -3.88 -2.68 -1.91
C ARG A 64 -3.90 -4.17 -2.26
N ILE A 65 -4.36 -4.51 -3.46
CA ILE A 65 -4.42 -5.90 -3.94
C ILE A 65 -3.03 -6.52 -3.99
N TYR A 66 -2.03 -5.78 -4.47
CA TYR A 66 -0.64 -6.21 -4.49
C TYR A 66 -0.14 -6.55 -3.09
N GLY A 67 -0.38 -5.68 -2.10
CA GLY A 67 -0.03 -5.95 -0.71
C GLY A 67 -0.72 -7.19 -0.14
N ASP A 68 -1.99 -7.42 -0.49
CA ASP A 68 -2.73 -8.62 -0.07
C ASP A 68 -2.18 -9.90 -0.73
N LEU A 69 -1.80 -9.85 -2.01
CA LEU A 69 -1.18 -10.96 -2.72
C LEU A 69 0.19 -11.31 -2.13
N LEU A 70 1.02 -10.31 -1.84
CA LEU A 70 2.33 -10.50 -1.23
C LEU A 70 2.24 -11.22 0.10
N LYS A 71 1.31 -10.82 0.97
CA LYS A 71 1.10 -11.50 2.26
C LYS A 71 0.68 -12.96 2.11
N ARG A 72 -0.09 -13.29 1.07
CA ARG A 72 -0.61 -14.65 0.85
C ARG A 72 0.42 -15.58 0.23
N TYR A 73 1.12 -15.12 -0.79
CA TYR A 73 1.99 -15.97 -1.62
C TYR A 73 3.47 -15.82 -1.27
N ASN A 74 3.88 -14.71 -0.66
CA ASN A 74 5.26 -14.50 -0.22
C ASN A 74 5.29 -13.89 1.20
N PRO A 75 4.92 -14.65 2.24
CA PRO A 75 4.86 -14.14 3.61
C PRO A 75 6.23 -13.71 4.17
N LEU A 76 7.34 -14.15 3.57
CA LEU A 76 8.71 -13.83 3.99
C LEU A 76 9.26 -12.56 3.29
N HIS A 77 8.46 -11.85 2.50
CA HIS A 77 8.93 -10.70 1.72
C HIS A 77 9.45 -9.53 2.55
N ASP A 78 8.92 -9.34 3.76
CA ASP A 78 9.32 -8.27 4.68
C ASP A 78 10.47 -8.71 5.62
N MET A 79 10.89 -9.97 5.58
CA MET A 79 11.95 -10.49 6.46
C MET A 79 13.33 -10.18 5.90
N SER A 80 14.27 -9.79 6.76
CA SER A 80 15.67 -9.67 6.39
C SER A 80 16.25 -11.04 6.01
N ASP A 81 17.37 -11.05 5.28
CA ASP A 81 18.01 -12.30 4.86
C ASP A 81 18.39 -13.17 6.06
N ASP A 82 18.88 -12.57 7.16
CA ASP A 82 19.19 -13.28 8.40
C ASP A 82 17.98 -13.97 9.03
N GLU A 83 16.85 -13.25 9.07
CA GLU A 83 15.59 -13.78 9.59
C GLU A 83 15.07 -14.91 8.70
N ARG A 84 15.23 -14.79 7.38
CA ARG A 84 14.88 -15.84 6.42
C ARG A 84 15.73 -17.09 6.58
N ILE A 85 17.06 -16.94 6.75
CA ILE A 85 17.99 -18.06 6.98
C ILE A 85 17.59 -18.77 8.28
N ARG A 86 17.33 -18.02 9.35
CA ARG A 86 16.90 -18.58 10.64
C ARG A 86 15.53 -19.25 10.58
N ALA A 87 14.56 -18.65 9.90
CA ALA A 87 13.25 -19.26 9.69
C ALA A 87 13.34 -20.57 8.89
N THR A 88 14.27 -20.64 7.93
CA THR A 88 14.49 -21.84 7.10
C THR A 88 15.21 -22.93 7.90
N ALA A 89 16.23 -22.59 8.70
CA ALA A 89 16.89 -23.55 9.59
C ALA A 89 15.91 -24.20 10.57
N ARG A 90 14.99 -23.40 11.16
CA ARG A 90 13.95 -23.93 12.06
C ARG A 90 12.98 -24.90 11.40
N ARG A 91 12.77 -24.81 10.07
CA ARG A 91 11.90 -25.77 9.35
C ARG A 91 12.44 -27.21 9.41
N VAL A 92 13.75 -27.37 9.56
CA VAL A 92 14.41 -28.69 9.67
C VAL A 92 14.86 -29.01 11.09
N GLY A 93 14.42 -28.22 12.09
CA GLY A 93 14.82 -28.40 13.49
C GLY A 93 16.27 -28.00 13.79
N LEU A 94 16.88 -27.16 12.96
CA LEU A 94 18.23 -26.64 13.14
C LEU A 94 18.20 -25.14 13.47
N ASP A 95 19.28 -24.64 14.07
CA ASP A 95 19.52 -23.20 14.22
C ASP A 95 20.44 -22.68 13.11
N ALA A 96 20.30 -21.38 12.80
CA ALA A 96 21.17 -20.74 11.82
C ALA A 96 22.62 -20.65 12.37
N PRO A 97 23.65 -20.90 11.54
CA PRO A 97 25.04 -20.74 11.94
C PRO A 97 25.35 -19.30 12.40
N THR A 98 26.23 -19.14 13.38
CA THR A 98 26.76 -17.84 13.74
C THR A 98 27.72 -17.34 12.66
N GLU A 99 27.55 -16.10 12.22
CA GLU A 99 28.48 -15.47 11.29
C GLU A 99 29.88 -15.39 11.88
N TYR A 100 30.88 -15.65 11.04
CA TYR A 100 32.28 -15.50 11.41
C TYR A 100 32.63 -14.01 11.56
N LYS A 101 33.00 -13.59 12.77
CA LYS A 101 33.56 -12.26 13.02
C LYS A 101 35.08 -12.38 13.01
N PRO A 102 35.80 -11.78 12.04
CA PRO A 102 37.25 -11.74 12.10
C PRO A 102 37.67 -11.00 13.38
N PRO A 103 38.72 -11.45 14.09
CA PRO A 103 39.24 -10.71 15.24
C PRO A 103 39.68 -9.32 14.78
N ASP A 104 39.34 -8.31 15.58
CA ASP A 104 39.61 -6.89 15.31
C ASP A 104 41.06 -6.70 14.80
N GLN A 105 41.20 -6.06 13.63
CA GLN A 105 42.49 -5.61 13.08
C GLN A 105 42.91 -4.29 13.72
#